data_AF-A0A137SQ38-F1
#
_entry.id   AF-A0A137SQ38-F1
#
_cell.length_a   1.000
_cell.length_b   1.000
_cell.length_c   1.000
_cell.angle_alpha   90.00
_cell.angle_beta   90.00
_cell.angle_gamma   90.00
#
_symmetry.space_group_name_H-M   'P 1'
#
loop_
_entity.id
_entity.type
_entity.pdbx_description
1 polymer ?
#
loop_
_entity_poly.entity_id
_entity_poly.type
_entity_poly.pdbx_seq_one_letter_code
_entity_poly.pdbx_strand_id
1 'polypeptide(L)'
;MKLPMKFFDTKLMGDLLQRIEDHRRVEQFLTSSSLSLLFSFFTFLVFGIVLAVYNLPIFAVFLIGTALYAGWIILFLKKRRQLDYKYFEQAGRNRNVTYQLIGGMQEIKLQGCEQRKRWEWEDVQADLFKVNLQSLNLQQVQQAGSITINEVKNILI
;
A
#
# COMPACT_ATOMS: atom_id res chain seq x y z
N MET A 1 15.15 -9.39 28.77
CA MET A 1 14.23 -10.38 29.39
C MET A 1 14.09 -10.10 30.89
N LYS A 2 13.45 -8.98 31.26
CA LYS A 2 13.36 -8.50 32.66
C LYS A 2 12.08 -7.70 32.91
N LEU A 3 10.94 -8.15 32.36
CA LEU A 3 9.66 -7.47 32.59
C LEU A 3 8.63 -8.48 33.14
N PRO A 4 7.90 -8.10 34.20
CA PRO A 4 7.01 -9.00 34.94
C PRO A 4 5.75 -9.36 34.14
N MET A 5 5.28 -10.58 34.38
CA MET A 5 4.20 -11.29 33.67
C MET A 5 2.89 -10.47 33.53
N LYS A 6 2.61 -9.54 34.45
CA LYS A 6 1.41 -8.67 34.41
C LYS A 6 1.37 -7.69 33.24
N PHE A 7 2.47 -7.47 32.52
CA PHE A 7 2.48 -6.66 31.31
C PHE A 7 2.01 -7.42 30.06
N PHE A 8 1.95 -8.76 30.12
CA PHE A 8 1.58 -9.61 28.99
C PHE A 8 0.08 -9.94 28.93
N ASP A 9 -0.66 -9.76 30.03
CA ASP A 9 -2.07 -10.19 30.10
C ASP A 9 -3.11 -9.12 29.73
N THR A 10 -2.76 -7.83 29.76
CA THR A 10 -3.79 -6.78 29.60
C THR A 10 -3.55 -5.83 28.44
N LYS A 11 -2.37 -5.84 27.82
CA LYS A 11 -2.03 -4.91 26.74
C LYS A 11 -0.96 -5.48 25.80
N LEU A 12 -1.26 -5.44 24.49
CA LEU A 12 -0.29 -5.15 23.42
C LEU A 12 0.51 -6.31 22.77
N MET A 13 0.06 -7.57 22.76
CA MET A 13 0.65 -8.55 21.81
C MET A 13 0.45 -8.08 20.35
N GLY A 14 -0.72 -7.49 20.05
CA GLY A 14 -1.00 -6.87 18.75
C GLY A 14 -0.13 -5.66 18.43
N ASP A 15 0.13 -4.76 19.39
CA ASP A 15 0.93 -3.54 19.17
C ASP A 15 2.43 -3.79 19.14
N LEU A 16 2.93 -4.85 19.82
CA LEU A 16 4.30 -5.32 19.66
C LEU A 16 4.54 -5.89 18.25
N LEU A 17 3.59 -6.67 17.72
CA LEU A 17 3.64 -7.13 16.33
C LEU A 17 3.51 -5.96 15.34
N GLN A 18 2.66 -4.97 15.64
CA GLN A 18 2.50 -3.77 14.83
C GLN A 18 3.78 -2.92 14.81
N ARG A 19 4.50 -2.80 15.93
CA ARG A 19 5.82 -2.14 16.00
C ARG A 19 6.91 -2.85 15.22
N ILE A 20 6.91 -4.19 15.21
CA ILE A 20 7.88 -4.96 14.40
C ILE A 20 7.59 -4.77 12.90
N GLU A 21 6.32 -4.71 12.53
CA GLU A 21 5.88 -4.49 11.15
C GLU A 21 6.16 -3.06 10.67
N ASP A 22 6.03 -2.07 11.55
CA ASP A 22 6.39 -0.67 11.28
C ASP A 22 7.89 -0.50 11.02
N HIS A 23 8.78 -1.21 11.71
CA HIS A 23 10.22 -1.15 11.44
C HIS A 23 10.58 -1.60 10.03
N ARG A 24 9.95 -2.69 9.56
CA ARG A 24 10.18 -3.21 8.20
C ARG A 24 9.65 -2.25 7.13
N ARG A 25 8.56 -1.52 7.43
CA ARG A 25 7.98 -0.51 6.54
C ARG A 25 8.87 0.73 6.42
N VAL A 26 9.47 1.18 7.53
CA VAL A 26 10.41 2.32 7.54
C VAL A 26 11.68 1.99 6.74
N GLU A 27 12.23 0.79 6.91
CA GLU A 27 13.41 0.35 6.15
C GLU A 27 13.12 0.26 4.65
N GLN A 28 11.98 -0.31 4.26
CA GLN A 28 11.61 -0.45 2.86
C GLN A 28 11.30 0.91 2.20
N PHE A 29 10.72 1.85 2.95
CA PHE A 29 10.52 3.23 2.51
C PHE A 29 11.86 3.95 2.30
N LEU A 30 12.78 3.86 3.26
CA LEU A 30 14.09 4.50 3.20
C LEU A 30 14.95 3.95 2.06
N THR A 31 15.05 2.63 1.91
CA THR A 31 16.00 2.01 0.98
C THR A 31 15.50 2.00 -0.46
N SER A 32 14.26 1.54 -0.71
CA SER A 32 13.77 1.31 -2.08
C SER A 32 13.09 2.54 -2.67
N SER A 33 12.22 3.20 -1.90
CA SER A 33 11.43 4.31 -2.42
C SER A 33 12.27 5.59 -2.55
N SER A 34 13.13 5.88 -1.57
CA SER A 34 13.96 7.10 -1.61
C SER A 34 14.99 7.06 -2.76
N LEU A 35 15.66 5.93 -2.96
CA LEU A 35 16.65 5.78 -4.03
C LEU A 35 16.00 5.92 -5.42
N SER A 36 14.83 5.30 -5.62
CA SER A 36 14.09 5.40 -6.86
C SER A 36 13.63 6.84 -7.15
N LEU A 37 13.21 7.58 -6.12
CA LEU A 37 12.80 8.98 -6.24
C LEU A 37 13.99 9.87 -6.61
N LEU A 38 15.15 9.68 -5.98
CA LEU A 38 16.39 10.38 -6.32
C LEU A 38 16.81 10.12 -7.78
N PHE A 39 16.81 8.85 -8.20
CA PHE A 39 17.17 8.48 -9.56
C PHE A 39 16.20 9.09 -10.58
N SER A 40 14.89 9.01 -10.30
CA SER A 40 13.86 9.61 -11.16
C SER A 40 14.02 11.13 -11.30
N PHE A 41 14.34 11.81 -10.19
CA PHE A 41 14.59 13.25 -10.19
C PHE A 41 15.84 13.61 -10.98
N PHE A 42 16.93 12.85 -10.81
CA PHE A 42 18.17 13.03 -11.56
C PHE A 42 17.95 12.83 -13.07
N THR A 43 17.28 11.74 -13.47
CA THR A 43 16.93 11.47 -14.87
C THR A 43 16.08 12.59 -15.46
N PHE A 44 15.04 13.04 -14.74
CA PHE A 44 14.20 14.15 -15.18
C PHE A 44 15.02 15.44 -15.43
N LEU A 45 15.95 15.77 -14.53
CA LEU A 45 16.78 16.97 -14.63
C LEU A 45 17.76 16.88 -15.82
N VAL A 46 18.45 15.75 -15.99
CA VAL A 46 19.37 15.53 -17.11
C VAL A 46 18.66 15.60 -18.45
N PHE A 47 17.54 14.88 -18.63
CA PHE A 47 16.76 14.95 -19.87
C PHE A 47 16.17 16.34 -20.11
N GLY A 48 15.71 17.02 -19.05
CA GLY A 48 15.20 18.38 -19.14
C GLY A 48 16.24 19.37 -19.69
N ILE A 49 17.49 19.31 -19.19
CA ILE A 49 18.58 20.17 -19.66
C ILE A 49 18.96 19.83 -21.11
N VAL A 50 19.14 18.55 -21.44
CA VAL A 50 19.52 18.11 -22.79
C VAL A 50 18.49 18.59 -23.83
N LEU A 51 17.20 18.43 -23.54
CA LEU A 51 16.13 18.86 -24.45
C LEU A 51 16.05 20.40 -24.56
N ALA A 52 16.26 21.12 -23.47
CA ALA A 52 16.26 22.60 -23.47
C ALA A 52 17.38 23.18 -24.36
N VAL A 53 18.54 22.52 -24.42
CA VAL A 53 19.68 22.95 -25.26
C VAL A 53 19.44 22.60 -26.74
N TYR A 54 18.80 21.48 -27.04
CA TYR A 54 18.58 21.03 -28.41
C TYR A 54 17.46 21.77 -29.14
N ASN A 55 16.25 21.82 -28.54
CA ASN A 55 15.08 22.38 -29.21
C ASN A 55 13.99 22.77 -28.20
N LEU A 56 13.68 24.06 -28.11
CA LEU A 56 12.55 24.61 -27.34
C LEU A 56 11.19 23.93 -27.59
N PRO A 57 10.77 23.59 -28.83
CA PRO A 57 9.47 22.95 -29.05
C PRO A 57 9.38 21.55 -28.43
N ILE A 58 10.46 20.76 -28.49
CA ILE A 58 10.50 19.40 -27.90
C ILE A 58 10.47 19.50 -26.37
N PHE A 59 11.16 20.48 -25.80
CA PHE A 59 11.10 20.78 -24.37
C PHE A 59 9.67 21.09 -23.90
N ALA A 60 8.90 21.88 -24.67
CA ALA A 60 7.51 22.19 -24.33
C ALA A 60 6.60 20.94 -24.32
N VAL A 61 6.77 20.05 -25.30
CA VAL A 61 6.04 18.76 -25.35
C VAL A 61 6.39 17.87 -24.14
N PHE A 62 7.67 17.80 -23.78
CA PHE A 62 8.12 17.06 -22.59
C PHE A 62 7.53 17.61 -21.28
N LEU A 63 7.46 18.94 -21.15
CA LEU A 63 6.93 19.61 -19.96
C LEU A 63 5.43 19.36 -19.81
N ILE A 64 4.67 19.47 -20.92
CA ILE A 64 3.23 19.15 -20.94
C ILE A 64 2.99 17.67 -20.63
N GLY A 65 3.76 16.76 -21.23
CA GLY A 65 3.67 15.32 -20.96
C GLY A 65 3.94 14.98 -19.49
N THR A 66 4.94 15.63 -18.88
CA THR A 66 5.26 15.46 -17.46
C THR A 66 4.15 16.03 -16.57
N ALA A 67 3.59 17.19 -16.90
CA ALA A 67 2.49 17.79 -16.15
C ALA A 67 1.22 16.93 -16.22
N LEU A 68 0.88 16.37 -17.39
CA LEU A 68 -0.21 15.41 -17.55
C LEU A 68 0.01 14.13 -16.73
N TYR A 69 1.22 13.58 -16.76
CA TYR A 69 1.58 12.42 -15.95
C TYR A 69 1.41 12.69 -14.44
N ALA A 70 1.90 13.83 -13.96
CA ALA A 70 1.73 14.24 -12.56
C ALA A 70 0.25 14.42 -12.19
N GLY A 71 -0.53 15.08 -13.05
CA GLY A 71 -1.98 15.26 -12.87
C GLY A 71 -2.74 13.93 -12.78
N TRP A 72 -2.39 12.97 -13.65
CA TRP A 72 -2.95 11.62 -13.61
C TRP A 72 -2.70 10.94 -12.26
N ILE A 73 -1.47 10.96 -11.75
CA ILE A 73 -1.12 10.37 -10.46
C ILE A 73 -1.92 11.01 -9.31
N ILE A 74 -2.04 12.33 -9.30
CA ILE A 74 -2.74 13.07 -8.22
C ILE A 74 -4.22 12.67 -8.15
N LEU A 75 -4.89 12.49 -9.29
CA LEU A 75 -6.29 12.05 -9.33
C LEU A 75 -6.49 10.67 -8.66
N PHE A 76 -5.57 9.73 -8.91
CA PHE A 76 -5.63 8.40 -8.30
C PHE A 76 -5.26 8.40 -6.81
N LEU A 77 -4.47 9.38 -6.35
CA LEU A 77 -4.00 9.46 -4.97
C LEU A 77 -5.17 9.57 -3.96
N LYS A 78 -6.21 10.35 -4.29
CA LYS A 78 -7.39 10.51 -3.42
C LYS A 78 -8.15 9.19 -3.25
N LYS A 79 -8.32 8.42 -4.34
CA LYS A 79 -8.98 7.12 -4.32
C LYS A 79 -8.13 6.08 -3.60
N ARG A 80 -6.82 6.09 -3.80
CA ARG A 80 -5.86 5.21 -3.12
C ARG A 80 -5.89 5.41 -1.61
N ARG A 81 -5.94 6.66 -1.12
CA ARG A 81 -6.06 6.98 0.31
C ARG A 81 -7.31 6.37 0.95
N GLN A 82 -8.45 6.41 0.27
CA GLN A 82 -9.70 5.84 0.80
C GLN A 82 -9.63 4.31 0.89
N LEU A 83 -9.05 3.65 -0.12
CA LEU A 83 -8.88 2.19 -0.11
C LEU A 83 -7.87 1.75 0.95
N ASP A 84 -6.79 2.49 1.14
CA ASP A 84 -5.78 2.20 2.18
C ASP A 84 -6.40 2.23 3.57
N TYR A 85 -7.25 3.24 3.85
CA TYR A 85 -7.98 3.31 5.13
C TYR A 85 -8.90 2.10 5.33
N LYS A 86 -9.70 1.74 4.31
CA LYS A 86 -10.58 0.56 4.36
C LYS A 86 -9.79 -0.74 4.55
N TYR A 87 -8.64 -0.84 3.88
CA TYR A 87 -7.77 -2.01 3.98
C TYR A 87 -7.23 -2.14 5.40
N PHE A 88 -6.76 -1.04 6.00
CA PHE A 88 -6.23 -1.03 7.34
C PHE A 88 -7.28 -1.43 8.39
N GLU A 89 -8.51 -0.92 8.25
CA GLU A 89 -9.63 -1.28 9.12
C GLU A 89 -9.97 -2.78 9.03
N GLN A 90 -10.12 -3.32 7.81
CA GLN A 90 -10.45 -4.73 7.60
C GLN A 90 -9.31 -5.66 7.99
N ALA A 91 -8.06 -5.28 7.76
CA ALA A 91 -6.89 -6.04 8.18
C ALA A 91 -6.80 -6.12 9.70
N GLY A 92 -7.10 -5.02 10.40
CA GLY A 92 -7.18 -4.99 11.86
C GLY A 92 -8.28 -5.92 12.39
N ARG A 93 -9.47 -5.88 11.79
CA ARG A 93 -10.59 -6.76 12.15
C ARG A 93 -10.24 -8.24 11.94
N ASN A 94 -9.65 -8.59 10.79
CA ASN A 94 -9.23 -9.95 10.49
C ASN A 94 -8.20 -10.50 11.48
N ARG A 95 -7.19 -9.69 11.83
CA ARG A 95 -6.22 -10.04 12.88
C ARG A 95 -6.91 -10.31 14.21
N ASN A 96 -7.82 -9.43 14.62
CA ASN A 96 -8.54 -9.57 15.89
C ASN A 96 -9.39 -10.86 15.96
N VAL A 97 -10.15 -11.18 14.91
CA VAL A 97 -10.94 -12.43 14.84
C VAL A 97 -10.03 -13.65 14.88
N THR A 98 -8.91 -13.61 14.17
CA THR A 98 -7.91 -14.69 14.20
C THR A 98 -7.33 -14.90 15.59
N TYR A 99 -7.01 -13.81 16.31
CA TYR A 99 -6.55 -13.89 17.70
C TYR A 99 -7.60 -14.49 18.63
N GLN A 100 -8.87 -14.10 18.48
CA GLN A 100 -9.97 -14.64 19.29
C GLN A 100 -10.18 -16.13 19.05
N LEU A 101 -10.08 -16.59 17.79
CA LEU A 101 -10.16 -18.00 17.46
C LEU A 101 -9.04 -18.81 18.13
N ILE A 102 -7.80 -18.32 18.06
CA ILE A 102 -6.65 -19.02 18.64
C ILE A 102 -6.71 -19.00 20.17
N GLY A 103 -7.00 -17.85 20.78
CA GLY A 103 -7.06 -17.68 22.22
C GLY A 103 -8.26 -18.37 22.88
N GLY A 104 -9.41 -18.39 22.21
CA GLY A 104 -10.66 -18.98 22.70
C GLY A 104 -10.93 -20.41 22.22
N MET A 105 -9.94 -21.09 21.62
CA MET A 105 -10.14 -22.40 20.97
C MET A 105 -10.73 -23.45 21.92
N GLN A 106 -10.31 -23.48 23.19
CA GLN A 106 -10.84 -24.41 24.18
C GLN A 106 -12.33 -24.16 24.46
N GLU A 107 -12.73 -22.91 24.64
CA GLU A 107 -14.13 -22.52 24.87
C GLU A 107 -15.01 -22.85 23.65
N ILE A 108 -14.52 -22.57 22.44
CA ILE A 108 -15.24 -22.85 21.20
C ILE A 108 -15.54 -24.36 21.06
N LYS A 109 -14.58 -25.21 21.43
CA LYS A 109 -14.76 -26.68 21.42
C LYS A 109 -15.71 -27.16 22.50
N LEU A 110 -15.59 -26.63 23.72
CA LEU A 110 -16.48 -26.96 24.83
C LEU A 110 -17.95 -26.61 24.52
N GLN A 111 -18.17 -25.54 23.76
CA GLN A 111 -19.50 -25.06 23.39
C GLN A 111 -20.01 -25.57 22.03
N GLY A 112 -19.22 -26.37 21.30
CA GLY A 112 -19.58 -26.91 19.99
C GLY A 112 -19.84 -25.86 18.90
N CYS A 113 -19.30 -24.65 19.04
CA CYS A 113 -19.62 -23.49 18.18
C CYS A 113 -18.63 -23.29 17.01
N GLU A 114 -17.86 -24.31 16.64
CA GLU A 114 -16.77 -24.23 15.67
C GLU A 114 -17.22 -23.71 14.29
N GLN A 115 -18.31 -24.26 13.75
CA GLN A 115 -18.82 -23.91 12.42
C GLN A 115 -19.20 -22.42 12.32
N ARG A 116 -19.89 -21.90 13.34
CA ARG A 116 -20.34 -20.50 13.38
C ARG A 116 -19.16 -19.54 13.45
N LYS A 117 -18.16 -19.86 14.28
CA LYS A 117 -16.96 -19.06 14.42
C LYS A 117 -16.07 -19.10 13.19
N ARG A 118 -16.04 -20.23 12.48
CA ARG A 118 -15.38 -20.35 11.19
C ARG A 118 -16.05 -19.49 10.11
N TRP A 119 -17.37 -19.48 10.02
CA TRP A 119 -18.08 -18.61 9.05
C TRP A 119 -17.88 -17.13 9.34
N GLU A 120 -17.89 -16.72 10.61
CA GLU A 120 -17.56 -15.34 11.02
C GLU A 120 -16.16 -14.92 10.54
N TRP A 121 -15.18 -15.82 10.65
CA TRP A 121 -13.83 -15.57 10.13
C TRP A 121 -13.77 -15.56 8.60
N GLU A 122 -14.45 -16.50 7.93
CA GLU A 122 -14.51 -16.54 6.46
C GLU A 122 -15.12 -15.25 5.89
N ASP A 123 -16.15 -14.68 6.52
CA ASP A 123 -16.81 -13.44 6.09
C ASP A 123 -15.87 -12.22 6.19
N VAL A 124 -15.17 -12.07 7.31
CA VAL A 124 -14.17 -11.01 7.51
C VAL A 124 -12.98 -11.16 6.55
N GLN A 125 -12.54 -12.39 6.30
CA GLN A 125 -11.47 -12.68 5.34
C GLN A 125 -11.90 -12.36 3.90
N ALA A 126 -13.16 -12.64 3.54
CA ALA A 126 -13.72 -12.31 2.23
C ALA A 126 -13.81 -10.78 2.01
N ASP A 127 -14.23 -10.04 3.03
CA ASP A 127 -14.25 -8.58 3.01
C ASP A 127 -12.85 -7.97 2.83
N LEU A 128 -11.86 -8.48 3.58
CA LEU A 128 -10.47 -8.06 3.43
C LEU A 128 -9.94 -8.34 2.01
N PHE A 129 -10.23 -9.53 1.47
CA PHE A 129 -9.83 -9.92 0.13
C PHE A 129 -10.45 -9.02 -0.94
N LYS A 130 -11.73 -8.68 -0.79
CA LYS A 130 -12.42 -7.75 -1.69
C LYS A 130 -11.80 -6.36 -1.70
N VAL A 131 -11.41 -5.82 -0.54
CA VAL A 131 -10.71 -4.54 -0.46
C VAL A 131 -9.31 -4.62 -1.07
N ASN A 132 -8.59 -5.72 -0.87
CA ASN A 132 -7.28 -5.95 -1.48
C ASN A 132 -7.37 -5.98 -3.01
N LEU A 133 -8.35 -6.70 -3.57
CA LEU A 133 -8.63 -6.72 -5.02
C LEU A 133 -8.94 -5.33 -5.58
N GLN A 134 -9.74 -4.53 -4.89
CA GLN A 134 -10.02 -3.16 -5.30
C GLN A 134 -8.74 -2.30 -5.31
N SER A 135 -7.85 -2.51 -4.34
CA SER A 135 -6.57 -1.79 -4.24
C SER A 135 -5.63 -2.18 -5.37
N LEU A 136 -5.51 -3.49 -5.64
CA LEU A 136 -4.76 -4.06 -6.76
C LEU A 136 -5.24 -3.52 -8.11
N ASN A 137 -6.55 -3.55 -8.35
CA ASN A 137 -7.13 -3.06 -9.60
C ASN A 137 -6.85 -1.57 -9.79
N LEU A 138 -7.00 -0.76 -8.73
CA LEU A 138 -6.67 0.67 -8.77
C LEU A 138 -5.19 0.90 -9.09
N GLN A 139 -4.29 0.15 -8.46
CA GLN A 139 -2.85 0.23 -8.69
C GLN A 139 -2.49 -0.18 -10.11
N GLN A 140 -3.12 -1.22 -10.65
CA GLN A 140 -2.86 -1.72 -12.00
C GLN A 140 -3.35 -0.73 -13.07
N VAL A 141 -4.54 -0.14 -12.89
CA VAL A 141 -5.05 0.92 -13.78
C VAL A 141 -4.18 2.17 -13.71
N GLN A 142 -3.72 2.55 -12.52
CA GLN A 142 -2.79 3.67 -12.35
C GLN A 142 -1.47 3.39 -13.09
N GLN A 143 -0.86 2.22 -12.87
CA GLN A 143 0.42 1.83 -13.47
C GLN A 143 0.32 1.72 -14.99
N ALA A 144 -0.71 1.07 -15.51
CA ALA A 144 -0.94 0.94 -16.94
C ALA A 144 -1.12 2.31 -17.60
N GLY A 145 -1.96 3.20 -17.04
CA GLY A 145 -2.13 4.55 -17.54
C GLY A 145 -0.83 5.36 -17.51
N SER A 146 -0.06 5.25 -16.41
CA SER A 146 1.26 5.88 -16.27
C SER A 146 2.26 5.40 -17.33
N ILE A 147 2.33 4.10 -17.61
CA ILE A 147 3.21 3.53 -18.65
C ILE A 147 2.76 4.03 -20.03
N THR A 148 1.47 3.97 -20.35
CA THR A 148 0.96 4.46 -21.64
C THR A 148 1.27 5.93 -21.87
N ILE A 149 1.10 6.79 -20.85
CA ILE A 149 1.47 8.22 -20.94
C ILE A 149 2.97 8.37 -21.20
N ASN A 150 3.82 7.58 -20.52
CA ASN A 150 5.26 7.67 -20.68
C ASN A 150 5.73 7.17 -22.06
N GLU A 151 5.14 6.10 -22.58
CA GLU A 151 5.43 5.58 -23.93
C GLU A 151 4.98 6.57 -25.03
N VAL A 152 3.78 7.14 -24.90
CA VAL A 152 3.31 8.18 -25.84
C VAL A 152 4.24 9.40 -25.81
N LYS A 153 4.67 9.82 -24.62
CA LYS A 153 5.65 10.90 -24.46
C LYS A 153 6.98 10.55 -25.15
N ASN A 154 7.47 9.32 -25.01
CA ASN A 154 8.72 8.88 -25.64
C ASN A 154 8.64 8.82 -27.17
N ILE A 155 7.47 8.53 -27.75
CA ILE A 155 7.28 8.52 -29.22
C ILE A 155 7.20 9.95 -29.79
N LEU A 156 6.68 10.90 -29.00
CA LEU A 156 6.49 12.31 -29.42
C LEU A 156 7.77 13.17 -29.33
N ILE A 157 8.79 12.71 -28.60
CA ILE A 157 10.08 13.39 -28.37
C ILE A 157 11.14 12.79 -29.28
#